data_AF-A0A7L0XVX3-F1
#
_entry.id   AF-A0A7L0XVX3-F1
#
_cell.length_a   1.000
_cell.length_b   1.000
_cell.length_c   1.000
_cell.angle_alpha   90.00
_cell.angle_beta   90.00
_cell.angle_gamma   90.00
#
_symmetry.space_group_name_H-M   'P 1'
#
loop_
_entity.id
_entity.type
_entity.pdbx_description
1 polymer ?
#
loop_
_entity_poly.entity_id
_entity_poly.type
_entity_poly.pdbx_seq_one_letter_code
_entity_poly.pdbx_strand_id
1 'polypeptide(L)'
;FLLQYEKALLRRYVECCSNLTWCTNPQGCDQILLKDGLGYGAACSKCSWISCFNCSFPEAHYPASCSHMSHMTCAKCSHGFCWRCLKPWRPNHKDYYNCSAMVSKAAWQEKRFQDYNERCTFHHHAREFAMSLRNSISSIREMPKIRNLTFVLDACKVLEQARKVLAYSCVYSYYNQDTESMDIVEQQAESLELLTNTL
;
A
#
# COMPACT_ATOMS: atom_id res chain seq x y z
N PHE A 1 29.22 -12.52 18.44
CA PHE A 1 29.59 -13.17 17.16
C PHE A 1 28.59 -14.28 16.79
N LEU A 2 28.48 -15.36 17.57
CA LEU A 2 27.53 -16.47 17.32
C LEU A 2 26.06 -16.02 17.14
N LEU A 3 25.54 -15.17 18.03
CA LEU A 3 24.17 -14.63 17.95
C LEU A 3 23.87 -13.82 16.68
N GLN A 4 24.86 -13.11 16.11
CA GLN A 4 24.68 -12.37 14.86
C GLN A 4 24.67 -13.32 13.65
N TYR A 5 25.50 -14.36 13.70
CA TYR A 5 25.56 -15.40 12.69
C TYR A 5 24.25 -16.21 12.64
N GLU A 6 23.70 -16.62 13.78
CA GLU A 6 22.41 -17.31 13.87
C GLU A 6 21.25 -16.46 13.34
N LYS A 7 21.21 -15.16 13.69
CA LYS A 7 20.20 -14.24 13.15
C LYS A 7 20.29 -14.08 11.64
N ALA A 8 21.51 -14.04 11.09
CA ALA A 8 21.71 -13.96 9.64
C ALA A 8 21.25 -15.25 8.93
N LEU A 9 21.54 -16.42 9.51
CA LEU A 9 21.08 -17.71 8.98
C LEU A 9 19.55 -17.82 9.01
N LEU A 10 18.92 -17.48 10.14
CA LEU A 10 17.46 -17.50 10.27
C LEU A 10 16.81 -16.54 9.28
N ARG A 11 17.36 -15.33 9.13
CA ARG A 11 16.84 -14.36 8.17
C ARG A 11 16.89 -14.89 6.75
N ARG A 12 18.03 -15.48 6.36
CA ARG A 12 18.22 -16.07 5.03
C ARG A 12 17.28 -17.27 4.80
N TYR A 13 17.08 -18.11 5.80
CA TYR A 13 16.13 -19.23 5.73
C TYR A 13 14.70 -18.73 5.43
N VAL A 14 14.23 -17.74 6.20
CA VAL A 14 12.90 -17.14 5.99
C VAL A 14 12.78 -16.51 4.60
N GLU A 15 13.78 -15.74 4.16
CA GLU A 15 13.79 -15.08 2.85
C GLU A 15 13.82 -16.07 1.67
N CYS A 16 14.26 -17.32 1.88
CA CYS A 16 14.24 -18.37 0.87
C CYS A 16 12.93 -19.20 0.83
N CYS A 17 12.08 -19.09 1.86
CA CYS A 17 10.85 -19.87 1.96
C CYS A 17 9.64 -19.02 1.54
N SER A 18 8.98 -19.38 0.43
CA SER A 18 7.82 -18.65 -0.09
C SER A 18 6.58 -18.66 0.81
N ASN A 19 6.54 -19.57 1.79
CA ASN A 19 5.49 -19.67 2.80
C ASN A 19 5.84 -18.93 4.11
N LEU A 20 7.01 -18.29 4.21
CA LEU A 20 7.44 -17.55 5.38
C LEU A 20 7.71 -16.08 5.02
N THR A 21 7.41 -15.17 5.93
CA THR A 21 7.84 -13.77 5.83
C THR A 21 8.07 -13.18 7.20
N TRP A 22 8.97 -12.20 7.30
CA TRP A 22 9.11 -11.42 8.53
C TRP A 22 7.95 -10.42 8.64
N CYS A 23 7.50 -10.16 9.86
CA CYS A 23 6.55 -9.07 10.08
C CYS A 23 7.17 -7.75 9.63
N THR A 24 6.49 -7.06 8.72
CA THR A 24 6.99 -5.83 8.11
C THR A 24 6.52 -4.56 8.85
N ASN A 25 6.03 -4.71 10.08
CA ASN A 25 5.54 -3.60 10.89
C ASN A 25 6.65 -2.52 11.06
N PRO A 26 6.43 -1.28 10.58
CA PRO A 26 7.43 -0.22 10.66
C PRO A 26 7.75 0.20 12.11
N GLN A 27 6.87 -0.09 13.08
CA GLN A 27 7.13 0.11 14.51
C GLN A 27 8.07 -0.94 15.12
N GLY A 28 8.46 -1.96 14.34
CA GLY A 28 9.37 -3.03 14.76
C GLY A 28 8.62 -4.25 15.27
N CYS A 29 8.81 -5.38 14.59
CA CYS A 29 8.32 -6.69 15.01
C CYS A 29 9.27 -7.79 14.54
N ASP A 30 9.49 -8.77 15.39
CA ASP A 30 10.42 -9.89 15.20
C ASP A 30 9.72 -11.22 14.96
N GLN A 31 8.42 -11.19 14.65
CA GLN A 31 7.66 -12.40 14.37
C GLN A 31 7.83 -12.84 12.91
N ILE A 32 7.95 -14.16 12.73
CA ILE A 32 7.86 -14.81 11.43
C ILE A 32 6.41 -15.22 11.23
N LEU A 33 5.84 -14.87 10.08
CA LEU A 33 4.51 -15.27 9.68
C LEU A 33 4.60 -16.51 8.78
N LEU A 34 3.69 -17.45 8.99
CA LEU A 34 3.48 -18.60 8.13
C LEU A 34 2.27 -18.33 7.24
N LYS A 35 2.38 -18.65 5.95
CA LYS A 35 1.28 -18.54 5.00
C LYS A 35 0.24 -19.62 5.30
N ASP A 36 -0.92 -19.22 5.77
CA ASP A 36 -2.06 -20.12 6.01
C ASP A 36 -3.05 -20.00 4.84
N GLY A 37 -3.01 -20.96 3.91
CA GLY A 37 -3.87 -20.99 2.72
C GLY A 37 -3.35 -20.21 1.49
N LEU A 38 -4.27 -19.79 0.61
CA LEU A 38 -3.96 -19.14 -0.68
C LEU A 38 -3.79 -17.61 -0.60
N GLY A 39 -3.97 -17.00 0.57
CA GLY A 39 -3.91 -15.55 0.75
C GLY A 39 -2.53 -14.93 0.46
N TYR A 40 -2.50 -13.68 -0.02
CA TYR A 40 -1.26 -12.96 -0.34
C TYR A 40 -0.64 -12.23 0.87
N GLY A 41 -1.28 -12.28 2.03
CA GLY A 41 -0.80 -11.70 3.29
C GLY A 41 -1.46 -12.33 4.50
N ALA A 42 -0.80 -12.22 5.65
CA ALA A 42 -1.30 -12.71 6.94
C ALA A 42 -1.14 -11.61 8.00
N ALA A 43 -2.09 -11.54 8.92
CA ALA A 43 -2.00 -10.66 10.08
C ALA A 43 -1.07 -11.29 11.12
N CYS A 44 -0.11 -10.52 11.62
CA CYS A 44 0.79 -10.94 12.69
C CYS A 44 -0.01 -11.18 13.98
N SER A 45 0.16 -12.33 14.63
CA SER A 45 -0.50 -12.64 15.90
C SER A 45 -0.11 -11.69 17.05
N LYS A 46 1.10 -11.12 17.00
CA LYS A 46 1.64 -10.22 18.03
C LYS A 46 1.16 -8.77 17.89
N CYS A 47 1.12 -8.24 16.67
CA CYS A 47 0.86 -6.81 16.43
C CYS A 47 -0.27 -6.54 15.43
N SER A 48 -0.93 -7.58 14.94
CA SER A 48 -2.01 -7.53 13.93
C SER A 48 -1.62 -6.89 12.60
N TRP A 49 -0.34 -6.59 12.39
CA TRP A 49 0.17 -6.03 11.14
C TRP A 49 0.08 -7.05 10.02
N ILE A 50 -0.51 -6.65 8.89
CA ILE A 50 -0.63 -7.51 7.71
C ILE A 50 0.62 -7.34 6.87
N SER A 51 1.35 -8.43 6.64
CA SER A 51 2.59 -8.46 5.84
C SER A 51 2.37 -9.22 4.54
N CYS A 52 2.97 -8.78 3.43
CA CYS A 52 2.95 -9.53 2.18
C CYS A 52 4.00 -10.64 2.20
N PHE A 53 3.67 -11.82 1.66
CA PHE A 53 4.62 -12.92 1.49
C PHE A 53 5.49 -12.79 0.24
N ASN A 54 5.06 -11.98 -0.72
CA ASN A 54 5.70 -11.88 -2.04
C ASN A 54 6.62 -10.67 -2.18
N CYS A 55 6.58 -9.72 -1.25
CA CYS A 55 7.50 -8.59 -1.23
C CYS A 55 7.78 -8.10 0.19
N SER A 56 8.91 -7.43 0.37
CA SER A 56 9.35 -6.83 1.63
C SER A 56 8.82 -5.42 1.85
N PHE A 57 7.73 -5.06 1.16
CA PHE A 57 7.08 -3.77 1.33
C PHE A 57 6.47 -3.67 2.74
N PRO A 58 6.64 -2.55 3.46
CA PRO A 58 6.22 -2.42 4.85
C PRO A 58 4.76 -2.79 5.10
N GLU A 59 3.86 -2.41 4.22
CA GLU A 59 2.43 -2.65 4.38
C GLU A 59 1.91 -3.70 3.38
N ALA A 60 1.06 -4.63 3.82
CA ALA A 60 0.34 -5.47 2.87
C ALA A 60 -0.41 -4.59 1.85
N HIS A 61 -0.33 -5.00 0.59
CA HIS A 61 -0.87 -4.23 -0.53
C HIS A 61 -2.11 -4.86 -1.14
N TYR A 62 -2.64 -5.93 -0.53
CA TYR A 62 -3.91 -6.52 -0.95
C TYR A 62 -5.05 -5.48 -0.91
N PRO A 63 -5.94 -5.41 -1.92
CA PRO A 63 -6.05 -6.31 -3.08
C PRO A 63 -5.13 -6.00 -4.27
N ALA A 64 -4.30 -4.96 -4.21
CA ALA A 64 -3.29 -4.71 -5.24
C ALA A 64 -2.16 -5.76 -5.22
N SER A 65 -1.55 -6.02 -6.38
CA SER A 65 -0.41 -6.93 -6.52
C SER A 65 0.91 -6.24 -6.15
N CYS A 66 1.98 -7.04 -5.96
CA CYS A 66 3.32 -6.48 -5.70
C CYS A 66 3.82 -5.60 -6.85
N SER A 67 3.43 -5.90 -8.09
CA SER A 67 3.83 -5.11 -9.25
C SER A 67 3.24 -3.70 -9.21
N HIS A 68 2.04 -3.53 -8.65
CA HIS A 68 1.43 -2.22 -8.43
C HIS A 68 2.15 -1.39 -7.35
N MET A 69 2.94 -2.02 -6.46
CA MET A 69 3.75 -1.31 -5.46
C MET A 69 5.09 -0.81 -6.03
N SER A 70 5.43 -1.23 -7.24
CA SER A 70 6.74 -0.97 -7.84
C SER A 70 6.80 0.41 -8.51
N HIS A 71 7.97 0.73 -9.04
CA HIS A 71 8.15 1.89 -9.91
C HIS A 71 7.44 1.71 -11.24
N MET A 72 7.07 2.82 -11.85
CA MET A 72 6.71 2.82 -13.26
C MET A 72 7.98 2.61 -14.10
N THR A 73 7.87 1.86 -15.20
CA THR A 73 9.01 1.60 -16.09
C THR A 73 8.77 2.24 -17.44
N CYS A 74 9.72 3.05 -17.91
CA CYS A 74 9.62 3.67 -19.22
C CYS A 74 9.80 2.61 -20.32
N ALA A 75 8.82 2.47 -21.22
CA ALA A 75 8.88 1.48 -22.31
C ALA A 75 10.07 1.69 -23.28
N LYS A 76 10.56 2.94 -23.43
CA LYS A 76 11.64 3.26 -24.38
C LYS A 76 13.03 2.97 -23.82
N CYS A 77 13.27 3.28 -22.55
CA CYS A 77 14.62 3.22 -21.97
C CYS A 77 14.73 2.27 -20.77
N SER A 78 13.64 1.62 -20.37
CA SER A 78 13.55 0.68 -19.24
C SER A 78 13.93 1.25 -17.87
N HIS A 79 14.08 2.58 -17.75
CA HIS A 79 14.34 3.22 -16.46
C HIS A 79 13.08 3.26 -15.59
N GLY A 80 13.25 2.89 -14.33
CA GLY A 80 12.23 2.99 -13.30
C GLY A 80 12.08 4.41 -12.74
N PHE A 81 10.85 4.87 -12.55
CA PHE A 81 10.54 6.18 -11.97
C PHE A 81 9.34 6.14 -11.02
N CYS A 82 9.26 7.11 -10.11
CA CYS A 82 8.17 7.25 -9.16
C CYS A 82 6.97 7.97 -9.82
N TRP A 83 5.77 7.38 -9.78
CA TRP A 83 4.55 8.01 -10.31
C TRP A 83 4.32 9.42 -9.74
N ARG A 84 4.42 9.56 -8.41
CA ARG A 84 4.04 10.80 -7.71
C ARG A 84 4.94 12.00 -8.00
N CYS A 85 6.18 11.79 -8.43
CA CYS A 85 7.14 12.88 -8.64
C CYS A 85 7.86 12.83 -10.00
N LEU A 86 7.69 11.73 -10.73
CA LEU A 86 8.33 11.40 -12.01
C LEU A 86 9.87 11.39 -12.00
N LYS A 87 10.47 11.39 -10.82
CA LYS A 87 11.93 11.28 -10.66
C LYS A 87 12.38 9.82 -10.76
N PRO A 88 13.66 9.58 -11.11
CA PRO A 88 14.24 8.25 -11.11
C PRO A 88 13.99 7.50 -9.80
N TRP A 89 13.59 6.24 -9.90
CA TRP A 89 13.29 5.41 -8.73
C TRP A 89 14.55 5.22 -7.88
N ARG A 90 15.63 4.77 -8.51
CA ARG A 90 16.92 4.59 -7.84
C ARG A 90 17.70 5.93 -7.81
N PRO A 91 18.50 6.16 -6.75
CA PRO A 91 18.77 5.28 -5.61
C PRO A 91 17.80 5.43 -4.42
N ASN A 92 16.92 6.43 -4.43
CA ASN A 92 16.31 6.94 -3.19
C ASN A 92 14.87 6.48 -2.93
N HIS A 93 14.12 6.05 -3.96
CA HIS A 93 12.74 5.62 -3.77
C HIS A 93 12.68 4.14 -3.38
N LYS A 94 11.83 3.86 -2.39
CA LYS A 94 11.47 2.51 -1.96
C LYS A 94 9.97 2.25 -2.08
N ASP A 95 9.20 3.33 -2.13
CA ASP A 95 7.75 3.34 -2.19
C ASP A 95 7.30 4.66 -2.83
N TYR A 96 6.49 4.59 -3.88
CA TYR A 96 5.92 5.78 -4.50
C TYR A 96 4.76 6.34 -3.66
N TYR A 97 4.02 5.48 -2.96
CA TYR A 97 2.83 5.84 -2.17
C TYR A 97 3.19 6.81 -1.04
N ASN A 98 4.40 6.68 -0.48
CA ASN A 98 4.95 7.55 0.57
C ASN A 98 5.89 8.65 0.05
N CYS A 99 6.06 8.84 -1.26
CA CYS A 99 7.04 9.79 -1.80
C CYS A 99 6.55 11.24 -1.69
N SER A 100 6.98 12.12 -0.80
CA SER A 100 6.47 13.52 -0.72
C SER A 100 7.02 14.51 -1.76
N ALA A 101 7.86 14.05 -2.70
CA ALA A 101 8.52 14.94 -3.65
C ALA A 101 7.56 15.55 -4.68
N MET A 102 7.79 16.83 -5.01
CA MET A 102 7.03 17.53 -6.04
C MET A 102 7.35 17.04 -7.46
N VAL A 103 6.33 17.02 -8.31
CA VAL A 103 6.44 16.79 -9.75
C VAL A 103 7.11 17.99 -10.44
N SER A 104 7.85 17.75 -11.51
CA SER A 104 8.45 18.82 -12.33
C SER A 104 7.39 19.70 -13.00
N LYS A 105 7.70 20.99 -13.22
CA LYS A 105 6.80 21.92 -13.93
C LYS A 105 6.46 21.48 -15.36
N ALA A 106 7.33 20.73 -16.02
CA ALA A 106 7.12 20.24 -17.38
C ALA A 106 6.06 19.14 -17.44
N ALA A 107 6.07 18.20 -16.48
CA ALA A 107 5.04 17.18 -16.38
C ALA A 107 3.69 17.75 -15.96
N TRP A 108 3.69 18.86 -15.21
CA TRP A 108 2.52 19.70 -14.97
C TRP A 108 1.99 20.42 -16.21
N GLN A 109 2.42 20.12 -17.43
CA GLN A 109 1.78 20.68 -18.64
C GLN A 109 0.85 19.66 -19.33
N GLU A 110 0.96 18.37 -19.00
CA GLU A 110 0.11 17.33 -19.57
C GLU A 110 -1.17 17.20 -18.72
N LYS A 111 -2.29 17.74 -19.22
CA LYS A 111 -3.58 17.75 -18.51
C LYS A 111 -4.00 16.36 -18.01
N ARG A 112 -3.86 15.34 -18.85
CA ARG A 112 -4.21 13.96 -18.47
C ARG A 112 -3.42 13.48 -17.26
N PHE A 113 -2.10 13.70 -17.26
CA PHE A 113 -1.28 13.36 -16.10
C PHE A 113 -1.74 14.12 -14.85
N GLN A 114 -2.05 15.41 -14.97
CA GLN A 114 -2.57 16.19 -13.85
C GLN A 114 -3.85 15.58 -13.28
N ASP A 115 -4.85 15.32 -14.13
CA ASP A 115 -6.17 14.81 -13.71
C ASP A 115 -6.03 13.49 -12.92
N TYR A 116 -5.24 12.54 -13.41
CA TYR A 116 -5.01 11.26 -12.71
C TYR A 116 -4.12 11.41 -11.47
N ASN A 117 -3.11 12.29 -11.49
CA ASN A 117 -2.23 12.51 -10.35
C ASN A 117 -2.94 13.23 -9.20
N GLU A 118 -3.85 14.16 -9.50
CA GLU A 118 -4.70 14.84 -8.52
C GLU A 118 -5.66 13.86 -7.84
N ARG A 119 -6.35 13.01 -8.62
CA ARG A 119 -7.20 11.93 -8.08
C ARG A 119 -6.42 10.97 -7.18
N CYS A 120 -5.25 10.52 -7.64
CA CYS A 120 -4.35 9.68 -6.83
C CYS A 120 -3.97 10.38 -5.51
N THR A 121 -3.59 11.66 -5.59
CA THR A 121 -3.22 12.49 -4.43
C THR A 121 -4.37 12.65 -3.44
N PHE A 122 -5.59 12.89 -3.93
CA PHE A 122 -6.78 12.95 -3.09
C PHE A 122 -6.98 11.66 -2.29
N HIS A 123 -6.88 10.50 -2.94
CA HIS A 123 -7.03 9.22 -2.26
C HIS A 123 -5.92 8.94 -1.23
N HIS A 124 -4.69 9.37 -1.49
CA HIS A 124 -3.61 9.31 -0.49
C HIS A 124 -3.97 10.11 0.77
N HIS A 125 -4.37 11.37 0.61
CA HIS A 125 -4.74 12.22 1.75
C HIS A 125 -5.97 11.68 2.50
N ALA A 126 -6.99 11.20 1.78
CA ALA A 126 -8.17 10.59 2.39
C ALA A 126 -7.81 9.33 3.21
N ARG A 127 -6.82 8.55 2.77
CA ARG A 127 -6.28 7.42 3.55
C ARG A 127 -5.55 7.90 4.81
N GLU A 128 -4.69 8.91 4.71
CA GLU A 128 -4.00 9.46 5.89
C GLU A 128 -4.98 10.00 6.94
N PHE A 129 -6.09 10.58 6.50
CA PHE A 129 -7.19 10.98 7.36
C PHE A 129 -7.84 9.76 8.05
N ALA A 130 -8.16 8.70 7.30
CA ALA A 130 -8.73 7.48 7.86
C ALA A 130 -7.79 6.80 8.89
N MET A 131 -6.48 6.79 8.63
CA MET A 131 -5.47 6.32 9.58
C MET A 131 -5.47 7.16 10.85
N SER A 132 -5.55 8.48 10.73
CA SER A 132 -5.58 9.40 11.86
C SER A 132 -6.84 9.20 12.71
N LEU A 133 -7.98 8.95 12.07
CA LEU A 133 -9.23 8.60 12.73
C LEU A 133 -9.11 7.28 13.51
N ARG A 134 -8.57 6.23 12.87
CA ARG A 134 -8.31 4.94 13.52
C ARG A 134 -7.43 5.08 14.75
N ASN A 135 -6.34 5.85 14.65
CA ASN A 135 -5.42 6.07 15.76
C ASN A 135 -6.12 6.78 16.93
N SER A 136 -6.94 7.79 16.63
CA SER A 136 -7.74 8.51 17.63
C SER A 136 -8.73 7.58 18.35
N ILE A 137 -9.43 6.72 17.61
CA ILE A 137 -10.36 5.72 18.18
C ILE A 137 -9.60 4.71 19.05
N SER A 138 -8.41 4.29 18.62
CA SER A 138 -7.58 3.36 19.38
C SER A 138 -7.18 3.93 20.74
N SER A 139 -6.87 5.22 20.83
CA SER A 139 -6.58 5.89 22.10
C SER A 139 -7.81 5.98 23.01
N ILE A 140 -9.01 6.17 22.46
CA ILE A 140 -10.27 6.22 23.23
C ILE A 140 -10.64 4.85 23.81
N ARG A 141 -10.35 3.76 23.08
CA ARG A 141 -10.62 2.38 23.53
C ARG A 141 -9.91 2.04 24.85
N GLU A 142 -8.79 2.68 25.17
CA GLU A 142 -8.08 2.46 26.43
C GLU A 142 -8.81 3.06 27.65
N MET A 143 -9.91 3.80 27.45
CA MET A 143 -10.71 4.35 28.54
C MET A 143 -11.62 3.30 29.20
N PRO A 144 -11.68 3.21 30.55
CA PRO A 144 -12.36 2.13 31.26
C PRO A 144 -13.87 1.98 30.98
N LYS A 145 -14.54 3.07 30.56
CA LYS A 145 -16.00 3.14 30.39
C LYS A 145 -16.49 2.77 29.01
N ILE A 146 -15.62 2.71 28.00
CA ILE A 146 -16.01 2.44 26.61
C ILE A 146 -15.55 1.03 26.28
N ARG A 147 -16.48 0.07 26.31
CA ARG A 147 -16.21 -1.30 25.87
C ARG A 147 -16.72 -1.51 24.45
N ASN A 148 -15.81 -2.01 23.62
CA ASN A 148 -16.02 -2.52 22.26
C ASN A 148 -16.24 -1.49 21.13
N LEU A 149 -15.14 -0.88 20.66
CA LEU A 149 -15.07 -0.10 19.41
C LEU A 149 -14.43 -0.89 18.26
N THR A 150 -14.38 -2.23 18.36
CA THR A 150 -13.71 -3.07 17.35
C THR A 150 -14.32 -2.88 15.97
N PHE A 151 -15.64 -2.82 15.87
CA PHE A 151 -16.36 -2.57 14.62
C PHE A 151 -15.98 -1.23 13.96
N VAL A 152 -15.79 -0.15 14.74
CA VAL A 152 -15.39 1.16 14.21
C VAL A 152 -13.93 1.12 13.72
N LEU A 153 -13.04 0.47 14.48
CA LEU A 153 -11.65 0.28 14.08
C LEU A 153 -11.54 -0.54 12.79
N ASP A 154 -12.36 -1.58 12.65
CA ASP A 154 -12.38 -2.42 11.46
C ASP A 154 -12.99 -1.66 10.26
N ALA A 155 -14.02 -0.84 10.45
CA ALA A 155 -14.54 0.06 9.42
C ALA A 155 -13.45 1.03 8.93
N CYS A 156 -12.66 1.63 9.85
CA CYS A 156 -11.55 2.50 9.46
C CYS A 156 -10.48 1.75 8.64
N LYS A 157 -10.15 0.50 8.99
CA LYS A 157 -9.22 -0.31 8.20
C LYS A 157 -9.76 -0.58 6.79
N VAL A 158 -11.05 -0.89 6.65
CA VAL A 158 -11.69 -1.09 5.34
C VAL A 158 -11.63 0.20 4.52
N LEU A 159 -11.93 1.35 5.13
CA LEU A 159 -11.84 2.65 4.48
C LEU A 159 -10.41 2.96 4.01
N GLU A 160 -9.39 2.72 4.85
CA GLU A 160 -7.98 2.87 4.48
C GLU A 160 -7.61 2.03 3.25
N GLN A 161 -8.05 0.76 3.22
CA GLN A 161 -7.78 -0.13 2.09
C GLN A 161 -8.53 0.30 0.82
N ALA A 162 -9.78 0.71 0.93
CA ALA A 162 -10.55 1.19 -0.22
C ALA A 162 -9.87 2.42 -0.86
N ARG A 163 -9.45 3.40 -0.06
CA ARG A 163 -8.68 4.57 -0.55
C ARG A 163 -7.35 4.18 -1.19
N LYS A 164 -6.68 3.16 -0.65
CA LYS A 164 -5.45 2.62 -1.23
C LYS A 164 -5.69 2.03 -2.62
N VAL A 165 -6.74 1.23 -2.80
CA VAL A 165 -7.13 0.67 -4.11
C VAL A 165 -7.46 1.76 -5.12
N LEU A 166 -8.23 2.77 -4.73
CA LEU A 166 -8.60 3.88 -5.60
C LEU A 166 -7.38 4.72 -6.05
N ALA A 167 -6.37 4.87 -5.20
CA ALA A 167 -5.11 5.50 -5.62
C ALA A 167 -4.37 4.65 -6.67
N TYR A 168 -4.34 3.33 -6.52
CA TYR A 168 -3.70 2.45 -7.52
C TYR A 168 -4.48 2.39 -8.83
N SER A 169 -5.82 2.40 -8.78
CA SER A 169 -6.62 2.41 -10.00
C SER A 169 -6.34 3.66 -10.85
N CYS A 170 -6.09 4.82 -10.23
CA CYS A 170 -5.69 6.02 -10.97
C CYS A 170 -4.42 5.80 -11.81
N VAL A 171 -3.39 5.19 -11.22
CA VAL A 171 -2.12 4.92 -11.91
C VAL A 171 -2.31 3.86 -13.00
N TYR A 172 -3.04 2.79 -12.68
CA TYR A 172 -3.34 1.72 -13.63
C TYR A 172 -4.11 2.28 -14.84
N SER A 173 -5.15 3.07 -14.59
CA SER A 173 -5.98 3.68 -15.61
C SER A 173 -5.17 4.62 -16.51
N TYR A 174 -4.24 5.38 -15.96
CA TYR A 174 -3.37 6.24 -16.77
C TYR A 174 -2.55 5.45 -17.80
N TYR A 175 -1.99 4.29 -17.46
CA TYR A 175 -1.09 3.56 -18.36
C TYR A 175 -1.76 2.54 -19.29
N ASN A 176 -2.98 2.10 -19.00
CA ASN A 176 -3.60 0.96 -19.70
C ASN A 176 -4.78 1.35 -20.62
N GLN A 177 -4.95 2.63 -20.97
CA GLN A 177 -6.17 3.12 -21.65
C GLN A 177 -6.53 2.39 -22.94
N ASP A 178 -5.55 1.83 -23.65
CA ASP A 178 -5.79 1.11 -24.92
C ASP A 178 -6.21 -0.36 -24.72
N THR A 179 -6.50 -0.78 -23.48
CA THR A 179 -6.89 -2.16 -23.15
C THR A 179 -8.41 -2.31 -23.19
N GLU A 180 -8.91 -3.36 -23.86
CA GLU A 180 -10.35 -3.64 -24.02
C GLU A 180 -11.11 -3.77 -22.68
N SER A 181 -10.43 -4.08 -21.59
CA SER A 181 -11.04 -4.21 -20.26
C SER A 181 -11.05 -2.91 -19.44
N MET A 182 -10.56 -1.78 -19.98
CA MET A 182 -10.41 -0.55 -19.19
C MET A 182 -11.76 -0.01 -18.73
N ASP A 183 -12.78 0.00 -19.59
CA ASP A 183 -14.12 0.51 -19.25
C ASP A 183 -14.69 -0.18 -18.01
N ILE A 184 -14.46 -1.49 -17.89
CA ILE A 184 -14.89 -2.30 -16.74
C ILE A 184 -14.14 -1.87 -15.46
N VAL A 185 -12.83 -1.66 -15.57
CA VAL A 185 -12.00 -1.24 -14.43
C VAL A 185 -12.40 0.16 -13.95
N GLU A 186 -12.66 1.09 -14.87
CA GLU A 186 -13.10 2.44 -14.54
C GLU A 186 -14.48 2.43 -13.88
N GLN A 187 -15.45 1.70 -14.44
CA GLN A 187 -16.79 1.56 -13.84
C GLN A 187 -16.73 0.94 -12.43
N GLN A 188 -15.89 -0.07 -12.23
CA GLN A 188 -15.70 -0.69 -10.91
C GLN A 188 -15.03 0.26 -9.92
N ALA A 189 -14.03 1.04 -10.37
CA ALA A 189 -13.36 2.04 -9.54
C ALA A 189 -14.32 3.17 -9.14
N GLU A 190 -15.16 3.66 -10.05
CA GLU A 190 -16.18 4.68 -9.75
C GLU A 190 -17.22 4.17 -8.75
N SER A 191 -17.68 2.92 -8.92
CA SER A 191 -18.62 2.29 -7.99
C SER A 191 -18.02 2.15 -6.58
N LEU A 192 -16.75 1.74 -6.50
CA LEU A 192 -16.01 1.68 -5.25
C LEU A 192 -15.84 3.07 -4.63
N GLU A 193 -15.50 4.08 -5.43
CA GLU A 193 -15.32 5.46 -4.97
C GLU A 193 -16.61 6.03 -4.36
N LEU A 194 -17.74 5.82 -5.03
CA LEU A 194 -19.06 6.24 -4.54
C LEU A 194 -19.34 5.64 -3.15
N LEU A 195 -19.21 4.31 -3.02
CA LEU A 195 -19.44 3.61 -1.75
C LEU A 195 -18.46 4.07 -0.65
N THR A 196 -17.20 4.29 -1.01
CA THR A 196 -16.15 4.73 -0.09
C THR A 196 -16.38 6.15 0.42
N ASN A 197 -17.00 7.02 -0.38
CA ASN A 197 -17.35 8.39 0.02
C ASN A 197 -18.60 8.43 0.92
N THR A 198 -19.43 7.39 0.93
CA THR A 198 -20.64 7.30 1.76
C THR A 198 -20.42 6.60 3.11
N LEU A 199 -19.28 5.92 3.29
CA LEU A 199 -18.86 5.27 4.53
C LEU A 199 -18.38 6.29 5.57
#